data_AF-X1QFW9-F1
#
_entry.id   AF-X1QFW9-F1
#
_cell.length_a   1.000
_cell.length_b   1.000
_cell.length_c   1.000
_cell.angle_alpha   90.00
_cell.angle_beta   90.00
_cell.angle_gamma   90.00
#
_symmetry.space_group_name_H-M   'P 1'
#
loop_
_entity.id
_entity.type
_entity.pdbx_description
1 polymer ?
#
loop_
_entity_poly.entity_id
_entity_poly.type
_entity_poly.pdbx_seq_one_letter_code
_entity_poly.pdbx_strand_id
1 'polypeptide(L)' 'VTVNYGAFANTIVNFIIVAFALFLIIRVVNKIKAQEETLPSEPTTKDCPYCLSHIPIKATRCSYCTSKLVTA' A
#
# COMPACT_ATOMS: atom_id res chain seq x y z
N VAL A 1 -8.95 -5.75 53.57
CA VAL A 1 -8.41 -5.50 52.21
C VAL A 1 -9.56 -5.66 51.23
N THR A 2 -10.10 -4.57 50.69
CA THR A 2 -11.20 -4.64 49.71
C THR A 2 -10.59 -4.89 48.34
N VAL A 3 -10.64 -6.14 47.88
CA VAL A 3 -10.24 -6.46 46.51
C VAL A 3 -11.26 -5.83 45.58
N ASN A 4 -10.89 -4.74 44.91
CA ASN A 4 -11.75 -4.03 43.96
C ASN A 4 -11.87 -4.82 42.66
N TYR A 5 -12.57 -5.95 42.71
CA TYR A 5 -12.84 -6.81 41.57
C TYR A 5 -13.49 -6.06 40.40
N GLY A 6 -14.30 -5.04 40.68
CA GLY A 6 -14.90 -4.19 39.66
C GLY A 6 -13.87 -3.42 38.83
N ALA A 7 -12.81 -2.91 39.46
CA ALA A 7 -11.75 -2.20 38.75
C ALA A 7 -10.92 -3.15 37.87
N PHE A 8 -10.60 -4.34 38.39
CA PHE A 8 -9.88 -5.37 37.64
C PHE A 8 -10.68 -5.88 36.43
N ALA A 9 -11.97 -6.16 36.61
CA ALA A 9 -12.85 -6.57 35.52
C ALA A 9 -12.97 -5.48 34.44
N ASN A 10 -13.10 -4.21 34.83
CA ASN A 10 -13.14 -3.09 33.89
C ASN A 10 -11.85 -2.99 33.06
N THR A 11 -10.68 -3.16 33.69
CA THR A 11 -9.40 -3.15 32.96
C THR A 11 -9.29 -4.28 31.93
N ILE A 12 -9.77 -5.49 32.27
CA ILE A 12 -9.79 -6.64 31.35
C ILE A 12 -10.72 -6.36 30.16
N VAL A 13 -11.93 -5.87 30.42
CA VAL A 13 -12.91 -5.56 29.37
C VAL A 13 -12.35 -4.49 28.43
N ASN A 14 -11.77 -3.42 28.96
CA ASN A 14 -11.14 -2.38 28.14
C ASN A 14 -9.98 -2.91 27.30
N PHE A 15 -9.13 -3.77 27.88
CA PHE A 15 -8.02 -4.39 27.15
C PHE A 15 -8.53 -5.23 25.97
N ILE A 16 -9.58 -6.05 26.18
CA ILE A 16 -10.17 -6.88 25.13
C ILE A 16 -10.78 -6.01 24.02
N ILE A 17 -11.49 -4.94 24.36
CA ILE A 17 -12.10 -4.02 23.38
C ILE A 17 -11.01 -3.37 22.51
N VAL A 18 -9.95 -2.84 23.12
CA VAL A 18 -8.86 -2.19 22.39
C VAL A 18 -8.10 -3.19 21.52
N ALA A 19 -7.81 -4.38 22.04
CA ALA A 19 -7.16 -5.44 21.28
C ALA A 19 -7.99 -5.88 20.07
N PHE A 20 -9.31 -6.04 20.24
CA PHE A 20 -10.23 -6.39 19.17
C PHE A 20 -10.33 -5.29 18.11
N ALA A 21 -10.40 -4.03 18.53
CA ALA A 21 -10.41 -2.88 17.62
C ALA A 21 -9.12 -2.80 16.79
N LEU A 22 -7.95 -2.93 17.43
CA LEU A 22 -6.66 -2.95 16.72
C LEU A 22 -6.55 -4.13 15.75
N PHE A 23 -7.02 -5.31 16.13
CA PHE A 23 -7.04 -6.48 15.27
C PHE A 23 -7.84 -6.24 13.98
N LEU A 24 -9.04 -5.66 14.09
CA LEU A 24 -9.86 -5.34 12.92
C LEU A 24 -9.18 -4.30 12.02
N ILE A 25 -8.58 -3.26 12.60
CA ILE A 25 -7.86 -2.23 11.84
C ILE A 25 -6.71 -2.85 11.04
N ILE A 26 -5.84 -3.64 11.69
CA ILE A 26 -4.69 -4.27 11.04
C ILE A 26 -5.15 -5.22 9.93
N ARG A 27 -6.23 -6.00 10.16
CA ARG A 27 -6.79 -6.89 9.15
C ARG A 27 -7.30 -6.12 7.92
N VAL A 28 -7.99 -5.00 8.12
CA VAL A 28 -8.50 -4.16 7.03
C VAL A 28 -7.34 -3.53 6.25
N VAL A 29 -6.34 -2.96 6.94
CA VAL A 29 -5.17 -2.36 6.28
C VAL A 29 -4.40 -3.41 5.48
N ASN A 30 -4.16 -4.60 6.04
CA ASN A 30 -3.48 -5.67 5.32
C ASN A 30 -4.29 -6.14 4.10
N LYS A 31 -5.63 -6.17 4.19
CA LYS A 31 -6.50 -6.52 3.07
C LYS A 31 -6.47 -5.46 1.96
N ILE A 32 -6.46 -4.17 2.32
CA ILE A 32 -6.36 -3.06 1.36
C ILE A 32 -4.99 -3.07 0.68
N LYS A 33 -3.91 -3.23 1.43
CA LYS A 33 -2.55 -3.33 0.86
C LYS A 33 -2.38 -4.52 -0.08
N ALA A 34 -2.94 -5.68 0.28
CA ALA A 34 -2.97 -6.84 -0.61
C ALA A 34 -3.83 -6.60 -1.87
N GLN A 35 -4.84 -5.72 -1.77
CA GLN A 35 -5.65 -5.32 -2.91
C GLN A 35 -4.97 -4.25 -3.79
N GLU A 36 -4.11 -3.40 -3.22
CA GLU A 36 -3.24 -2.49 -3.98
C GLU A 36 -2.11 -3.23 -4.70
N GLU A 37 -1.59 -4.33 -4.17
CA GLU A 37 -0.65 -5.21 -4.89
C GLU A 37 -1.29 -5.97 -6.07
N THR A 38 -2.63 -6.05 -6.12
CA THR A 38 -3.39 -6.70 -7.20
C THR A 38 -4.04 -5.72 -8.17
N LEU A 39 -3.91 -4.41 -7.94
CA LEU A 39 -3.98 -3.43 -9.02
C LEU A 39 -2.58 -3.43 -9.63
N PRO A 40 -2.33 -4.18 -10.72
CA PRO A 40 -1.07 -4.01 -11.44
C PRO A 40 -1.02 -2.53 -11.76
N SER A 41 -0.02 -1.82 -11.22
CA SER A 41 0.25 -0.47 -11.69
C SER A 41 0.34 -0.62 -13.20
N GLU A 42 -0.62 -0.06 -13.93
CA GLU A 42 -0.59 -0.06 -15.39
C GLU A 42 0.85 0.30 -15.77
N PRO A 43 1.57 -0.57 -16.50
CA PRO A 43 3.02 -0.53 -16.56
C PRO A 43 3.44 0.88 -16.96
N THR A 44 3.81 1.71 -15.98
CA THR A 44 3.91 3.17 -16.19
C THR A 44 5.11 3.50 -17.09
N THR A 45 5.91 2.48 -17.34
CA THR A 45 7.13 2.43 -18.14
C THR A 45 6.94 1.56 -19.37
N LYS A 46 7.36 2.08 -20.52
CA LYS A 46 7.56 1.37 -21.79
C LYS A 46 9.05 1.32 -22.11
N ASP A 47 9.47 0.41 -22.96
CA ASP A 47 10.85 0.36 -23.44
C ASP A 47 11.05 1.30 -24.62
N CYS A 48 12.13 2.08 -24.58
CA CYS A 48 12.51 2.94 -25.70
C CYS A 48 13.01 2.10 -26.88
N PRO A 49 12.45 2.23 -28.10
CA PRO A 49 12.86 1.42 -29.26
C PRO A 49 14.30 1.68 -29.74
N TYR A 50 14.92 2.79 -29.33
CA TYR A 50 16.26 3.17 -29.75
C TYR A 50 17.36 2.73 -28.78
N CYS A 51 17.08 2.74 -27.48
CA CYS A 51 18.09 2.51 -26.44
C CYS A 51 17.68 1.52 -25.36
N LEU A 52 16.50 0.90 -25.48
CA LEU A 52 15.97 -0.16 -24.60
C LEU A 52 15.95 0.21 -23.11
N SER A 53 15.97 1.51 -22.81
CA SER A 53 15.80 2.02 -21.45
C SER A 53 14.31 2.10 -21.11
N HIS A 54 13.97 1.80 -19.85
CA HIS A 54 12.64 2.00 -19.30
C HIS A 54 12.33 3.50 -19.18
N ILE A 55 11.29 3.94 -19.90
CA ILE A 55 10.85 5.34 -19.98
C ILE A 55 9.35 5.44 -19.72
N PRO A 56 8.83 6.57 -19.19
CA PRO A 56 7.41 6.70 -18.94
C PRO A 56 6.58 6.61 -20.23
N ILE A 57 5.40 5.98 -20.20
CA ILE A 57 4.54 5.76 -21.39
C ILE A 57 4.26 7.07 -22.14
N LYS A 58 4.07 8.17 -21.42
CA LYS A 58 3.74 9.49 -21.98
C LYS A 58 4.95 10.29 -22.47
N ALA A 59 6.17 9.72 -22.44
CA ALA A 59 7.37 10.42 -22.88
C ALA A 59 7.34 10.67 -24.40
N THR A 60 7.44 11.94 -24.79
CA THR A 60 7.64 12.39 -26.18
C THR A 60 9.11 12.42 -26.59
N ARG A 61 10.03 12.43 -25.60
CA ARG A 61 11.48 12.37 -25.78
C ARG A 61 12.11 11.47 -24.72
N CYS A 62 12.99 10.57 -25.12
CA CYS A 62 13.69 9.68 -24.19
C CYS A 62 14.74 10.45 -23.37
N SER A 63 14.83 10.26 -22.04
CA SER A 63 15.86 10.94 -21.22
C SER A 63 17.27 10.37 -21.41
N TYR A 64 17.38 9.06 -21.69
CA TYR A 64 18.65 8.35 -21.84
C TYR A 64 19.33 8.62 -23.18
N CYS A 65 18.57 8.63 -24.27
CA CYS A 65 19.11 8.77 -25.62
C CYS A 65 18.71 10.10 -26.30
N THR A 66 17.84 10.90 -25.69
CA THR A 66 17.33 12.19 -26.23
C THR A 66 16.62 12.09 -27.58
N SER A 67 16.33 10.88 -28.06
CA SER A 67 15.58 10.61 -29.28
C SER A 67 14.12 11.06 -29.12
N LYS A 68 13.54 11.63 -30.18
CA LYS A 68 12.11 11.91 -30.26
C LYS A 68 11.36 10.59 -30.44
N LEU A 69 10.37 10.34 -29.60
CA LEU A 69 9.55 9.13 -29.67
C LEU A 69 8.23 9.49 -30.32
N VAL A 70 7.97 8.94 -31.50
CA VAL A 70 6.65 9.02 -32.12
C VAL A 70 5.77 8.03 -31.39
N THR A 71 4.97 8.54 -30.45
CA THR A 71 3.98 7.77 -29.70
C THR A 71 2.98 7.14 -30.67
N ALA A 72 2.87 5.80 -30.67
CA ALA A 72 1.72 5.07 -31.21
C ALA A 72 0.64 4.93 -30.14
#